data_AF-A0A7J9CP76-F1
#
_entry.id   AF-A0A7J9CP76-F1
#
_cell.length_a   1.000
_cell.length_b   1.000
_cell.length_c   1.000
_cell.angle_alpha   90.00
_cell.angle_beta   90.00
_cell.angle_gamma   90.00
#
_symmetry.space_group_name_H-M   'P 1'
#
loop_
_entity.id
_entity.type
_entity.pdbx_description
1 polymer ?
#
loop_
_entity_poly.entity_id
_entity_poly.type
_entity_poly.pdbx_seq_one_letter_code
_entity_poly.pdbx_strand_id
1 'polypeptide(L)'
;NNLEAEFAYGAGHINPAQAAQPGLVYDAGEIDYVKFLCGQGYTPKQLKLITESSFTCSEETNGTVWDLNYPSFTLSTSPGNSITRVFHRTVTNVGSPVSTYKAVVNAPPGLIIQVQPSVLSFKSLGQKQSFTVTIGAQLGNSMVSGSLIWDDGVHQVRSPVVAYASLLE
;
A
#
# COMPACT_ATOMS: atom_id res chain seq x y z
N ASN A 1 9.28 -6.39 22.41
CA ASN A 1 8.90 -5.43 21.35
C ASN A 1 10.07 -5.20 20.43
N ASN A 2 9.91 -5.53 19.15
CA ASN A 2 10.89 -5.16 18.13
C ASN A 2 10.70 -3.67 17.80
N LEU A 3 11.72 -2.85 18.05
CA LEU A 3 11.69 -1.40 17.82
C LEU A 3 11.70 -1.03 16.33
N GLU A 4 12.15 -1.94 15.47
CA GLU A 4 12.21 -1.76 14.01
C GLU A 4 10.93 -2.23 13.30
N ALA A 5 10.06 -2.95 14.01
CA ALA A 5 8.75 -3.43 13.53
C ALA A 5 8.76 -3.88 12.06
N GLU A 6 7.93 -3.28 11.21
CA GLU A 6 7.81 -3.61 9.78
C GLU A 6 9.09 -3.34 8.98
N PHE A 7 10.04 -2.52 9.46
CA PHE A 7 11.35 -2.40 8.80
C PHE A 7 12.23 -3.62 9.03
N ALA A 8 11.99 -4.38 10.10
CA ALA A 8 12.69 -5.65 10.34
C ALA A 8 12.02 -6.85 9.65
N TYR A 9 10.67 -6.91 9.63
CA TYR A 9 9.95 -8.12 9.19
C TYR A 9 8.90 -7.89 8.09
N GLY A 10 8.71 -6.67 7.60
CA GLY A 10 7.71 -6.35 6.58
C GLY A 10 6.29 -6.73 7.02
N ALA A 11 5.61 -7.56 6.22
CA ALA A 11 4.27 -8.04 6.54
C ALA A 11 4.23 -9.11 7.65
N GLY A 12 5.37 -9.70 8.00
CA GLY A 12 5.53 -10.76 9.00
C GLY A 12 6.09 -12.06 8.43
N HIS A 13 5.99 -13.13 9.21
CA HIS A 13 6.47 -14.45 8.81
C HIS A 13 5.57 -15.09 7.74
N ILE A 14 6.18 -15.77 6.76
CA ILE A 14 5.45 -16.42 5.68
C ILE A 14 4.48 -17.50 6.20
N ASN A 15 3.29 -17.55 5.61
CA ASN A 15 2.33 -18.65 5.76
C ASN A 15 2.01 -19.22 4.37
N PRO A 16 2.70 -20.29 3.92
CA PRO A 16 2.55 -20.83 2.58
C PRO A 16 1.13 -21.33 2.27
N ALA A 17 0.45 -21.92 3.26
CA ALA A 17 -0.89 -22.47 3.08
C ALA A 17 -1.92 -21.38 2.77
N GLN A 18 -1.83 -20.23 3.46
CA GLN A 18 -2.70 -19.09 3.19
C GLN A 18 -2.28 -18.31 1.94
N ALA A 19 -0.98 -18.25 1.64
CA ALA A 19 -0.48 -17.57 0.44
C ALA A 19 -0.95 -18.22 -0.88
N ALA A 20 -1.22 -19.53 -0.86
CA ALA A 20 -1.73 -20.24 -2.04
C ALA A 20 -3.17 -19.84 -2.42
N GLN A 21 -3.97 -19.36 -1.46
CA GLN A 21 -5.35 -18.92 -1.66
C GLN A 21 -5.59 -17.63 -0.86
N PRO A 22 -5.07 -16.48 -1.34
CA PRO A 22 -5.04 -15.25 -0.56
C PRO A 22 -6.38 -14.49 -0.55
N GLY A 23 -7.33 -14.86 -1.41
CA GLY A 23 -8.59 -14.13 -1.59
C GLY A 23 -8.45 -12.91 -2.50
N LEU A 24 -7.62 -11.93 -2.13
CA LEU A 24 -7.33 -10.73 -2.92
C LEU A 24 -5.83 -10.55 -3.16
N VAL A 25 -5.48 -9.92 -4.28
CA VAL A 25 -4.10 -9.52 -4.61
C VAL A 25 -4.01 -8.06 -5.05
N TYR A 26 -2.88 -7.43 -4.77
CA TYR A 26 -2.53 -6.10 -5.25
C TYR A 26 -1.64 -6.25 -6.50
N ASP A 27 -2.26 -6.35 -7.67
CA ASP A 27 -1.51 -6.53 -8.92
C ASP A 27 -0.84 -5.22 -9.36
N ALA A 28 0.38 -5.32 -9.88
CA ALA A 28 1.12 -4.23 -10.53
C ALA A 28 1.89 -4.76 -11.74
N GLY A 29 1.90 -4.01 -12.84
CA GLY A 29 2.65 -4.29 -14.04
C GLY A 29 3.83 -3.34 -14.24
N GLU A 30 4.61 -3.56 -15.30
CA GLU A 30 5.78 -2.73 -15.65
C GLU A 30 5.46 -1.22 -15.66
N ILE A 31 4.33 -0.85 -16.26
CA ILE A 31 3.92 0.56 -16.38
C ILE A 31 3.68 1.23 -15.02
N ASP A 32 3.26 0.47 -14.00
CA ASP A 32 3.07 1.00 -12.65
C ASP A 32 4.41 1.36 -11.99
N TYR A 33 5.45 0.57 -12.27
CA TYR A 33 6.81 0.86 -11.83
C TYR A 33 7.43 2.04 -12.60
N VAL A 34 7.16 2.16 -13.90
CA VAL A 34 7.56 3.34 -14.68
C VAL A 34 6.94 4.62 -14.08
N LYS A 35 5.64 4.58 -13.76
CA LYS A 35 4.95 5.70 -13.10
C LYS A 35 5.56 6.04 -11.74
N PHE A 36 5.86 5.02 -10.94
CA PHE A 36 6.53 5.19 -9.65
C PHE A 36 7.90 5.87 -9.79
N LEU A 37 8.74 5.41 -10.72
CA LEU A 37 10.06 6.01 -10.97
C LEU A 37 9.94 7.44 -11.50
N CYS A 38 8.97 7.72 -12.37
CA CYS A 38 8.66 9.08 -12.80
C CYS A 38 8.28 9.97 -11.61
N GLY A 39 7.42 9.50 -10.71
CA GLY A 39 7.06 10.20 -9.48
C GLY A 39 8.23 10.45 -8.52
N GLN A 40 9.28 9.63 -8.58
CA GLN A 40 10.53 9.85 -7.85
C GLN A 40 11.47 10.87 -8.52
N GLY A 41 11.13 11.37 -9.70
CA GLY A 41 11.95 12.34 -10.43
C GLY A 41 13.01 11.71 -11.35
N TYR A 42 12.86 10.44 -11.73
CA TYR A 42 13.79 9.81 -12.67
C TYR A 42 13.67 10.44 -14.06
N THR A 43 14.81 10.75 -14.66
CA THR A 43 14.89 11.28 -16.03
C THR A 43 14.67 10.18 -17.08
N PRO A 44 14.26 10.52 -18.32
CA PRO A 44 14.13 9.54 -19.41
C PRO A 44 15.42 8.73 -19.68
N LYS A 45 16.60 9.33 -19.47
CA LYS A 45 17.89 8.63 -19.59
C LYS A 45 18.07 7.56 -18.51
N GLN A 46 17.69 7.86 -17.28
CA GLN A 46 17.75 6.90 -16.17
C GLN A 46 16.71 5.80 -16.34
N LEU A 47 15.48 6.14 -16.77
CA LEU A 47 14.46 5.14 -17.07
C LEU A 47 14.93 4.16 -18.15
N LYS A 48 15.47 4.67 -19.27
CA LYS A 48 16.00 3.81 -20.35
C LYS A 48 17.10 2.86 -19.87
N LEU A 49 17.92 3.29 -18.91
CA LEU A 49 18.96 2.44 -18.33
C LEU A 49 18.39 1.30 -17.46
N ILE A 50 17.25 1.53 -16.81
CA ILE A 50 16.63 0.58 -15.87
C ILE A 50 15.67 -0.36 -16.57
N THR A 51 14.83 0.16 -17.48
CA THR A 51 13.77 -0.60 -18.14
C THR A 51 14.20 -1.18 -19.50
N GLU A 52 15.39 -0.80 -19.98
CA GLU A 52 15.90 -1.08 -21.34
C GLU A 52 15.01 -0.54 -22.48
N SER A 53 13.93 0.16 -22.13
CA SER A 53 12.89 0.67 -23.00
C SER A 53 12.80 2.18 -22.90
N SER A 54 12.43 2.84 -24.01
CA SER A 54 12.37 4.29 -24.04
C SER A 54 11.03 4.78 -23.50
N PHE A 55 10.99 5.12 -22.20
CA PHE A 55 9.86 5.78 -21.56
C PHE A 55 10.11 7.27 -21.35
N THR A 56 9.04 8.05 -21.41
CA THR A 56 9.02 9.46 -21.01
C THR A 56 8.01 9.65 -19.87
N CYS A 57 8.36 10.51 -18.92
CA CYS A 57 7.44 10.97 -17.89
C CYS A 57 6.56 12.07 -18.50
N SER A 58 5.40 11.69 -19.05
CA SER A 58 4.33 12.58 -19.50
C SER A 58 3.32 12.77 -18.36
N GLU A 59 2.33 13.65 -18.53
CA GLU A 59 1.24 13.77 -17.54
C GLU A 59 0.54 12.42 -17.26
N GLU A 60 0.45 11.54 -18.27
CA GLU A 60 -0.17 10.21 -18.15
C GLU A 60 0.67 9.21 -17.34
N THR A 61 2.00 9.40 -17.32
CA THR A 61 2.95 8.55 -16.59
C THR A 61 3.49 9.22 -15.32
N ASN A 62 3.08 10.45 -15.01
CA ASN A 62 3.45 11.18 -13.81
C ASN A 62 2.55 10.79 -12.62
N GLY A 63 2.71 9.55 -12.15
CA GLY A 63 2.06 9.08 -10.93
C GLY A 63 2.77 9.59 -9.68
N THR A 64 2.07 9.58 -8.54
CA THR A 64 2.75 9.82 -7.26
C THR A 64 3.44 8.55 -6.76
N VAL A 65 4.54 8.71 -6.03
CA VAL A 65 5.33 7.58 -5.49
C VAL A 65 4.48 6.67 -4.59
N TRP A 66 3.50 7.24 -3.88
CA TRP A 66 2.64 6.52 -2.96
C TRP A 66 1.45 5.79 -3.62
N ASP A 67 1.21 6.01 -4.92
CA ASP A 67 0.13 5.36 -5.68
C ASP A 67 0.56 4.06 -6.37
N LEU A 68 1.83 3.63 -6.25
CA LEU A 68 2.19 2.25 -6.60
C LEU A 68 1.27 1.29 -5.83
N ASN A 69 0.67 0.33 -6.54
CA ASN A 69 -0.31 -0.60 -5.99
C ASN A 69 0.34 -1.69 -5.11
N TYR A 70 1.02 -1.26 -4.05
CA TYR A 70 1.83 -2.09 -3.18
C TYR A 70 1.03 -2.56 -1.95
N PRO A 71 1.22 -3.80 -1.46
CA PRO A 71 0.44 -4.40 -0.36
C PRO A 71 0.80 -3.87 1.05
N SER A 72 1.40 -2.69 1.14
CA SER A 72 1.70 -1.99 2.39
C SER A 72 1.62 -0.47 2.22
N PHE A 73 1.64 0.23 3.34
CA PHE A 73 1.58 1.69 3.39
C PHE A 73 2.71 2.22 4.28
N THR A 74 3.44 3.20 3.76
CA THR A 74 4.49 3.90 4.51
C THR A 74 4.38 5.39 4.30
N LEU A 75 4.58 6.16 5.37
CA LEU A 75 4.69 7.61 5.34
C LEU A 75 5.70 8.10 6.36
N SER A 76 6.47 9.12 5.98
CA SER A 76 7.46 9.74 6.84
C SER A 76 7.21 11.23 7.00
N THR A 77 7.63 11.79 8.12
CA THR A 77 7.68 13.25 8.30
C THR A 77 8.83 13.63 9.21
N SER A 78 9.23 14.90 9.23
CA SER A 78 10.23 15.37 10.19
C SER A 78 9.71 15.21 11.63
N PRO A 79 10.58 14.93 12.62
CA PRO A 79 10.13 14.76 13.99
C PRO A 79 9.38 15.98 14.54
N GLY A 80 8.27 15.75 15.22
CA GLY A 80 7.40 16.79 15.77
C GLY A 80 6.33 17.30 14.79
N ASN A 81 6.38 16.90 13.52
CA ASN A 81 5.37 17.26 12.52
C ASN A 81 4.24 16.22 12.45
N SER A 82 3.10 16.69 11.94
CA SER A 82 1.99 15.84 11.54
C SER A 82 2.01 15.65 10.03
N ILE A 83 1.66 14.45 9.58
CA ILE A 83 1.54 14.13 8.17
C ILE A 83 0.20 13.45 7.90
N THR A 84 -0.40 13.81 6.76
CA THR A 84 -1.53 13.08 6.19
C THR A 84 -1.22 12.75 4.73
N ARG A 85 -1.49 11.52 4.33
CA ARG A 85 -1.36 11.03 2.94
C ARG A 85 -2.57 10.21 2.55
N VAL A 86 -2.93 10.30 1.28
CA VAL A 86 -3.99 9.49 0.67
C VAL A 86 -3.34 8.53 -0.30
N PHE A 87 -3.61 7.25 -0.13
CA PHE A 87 -3.08 6.16 -0.95
C PHE A 87 -4.21 5.56 -1.78
N HIS A 88 -3.98 5.42 -3.08
CA HIS A 88 -4.90 4.71 -3.96
C HIS A 88 -4.45 3.26 -4.11
N ARG A 89 -5.37 2.32 -3.93
CA ARG A 89 -5.11 0.89 -4.11
C ARG A 89 -6.20 0.24 -4.92
N THR A 90 -5.81 -0.81 -5.63
CA THR A 90 -6.72 -1.67 -6.36
C THR A 90 -6.42 -3.11 -6.01
N VAL A 91 -7.45 -3.86 -5.66
CA VAL A 91 -7.35 -5.29 -5.39
C VAL A 91 -8.10 -6.08 -6.46
N THR A 92 -7.50 -7.17 -6.89
CA THR A 92 -8.10 -8.16 -7.79
C THR A 92 -8.60 -9.35 -6.97
N ASN A 93 -9.84 -9.78 -7.19
CA ASN A 93 -10.36 -10.99 -6.57
C ASN A 93 -9.79 -12.25 -7.23
N VAL A 94 -9.11 -13.08 -6.46
CA VAL A 94 -8.55 -14.38 -6.87
C VAL A 94 -9.08 -15.54 -6.02
N GLY A 95 -10.03 -15.29 -5.12
CA GLY A 95 -10.71 -16.27 -4.30
C GLY A 95 -12.09 -16.65 -4.86
N SER A 96 -13.10 -16.69 -3.99
CA SER A 96 -14.48 -16.98 -4.39
C SER A 96 -15.03 -15.92 -5.36
N PRO A 97 -15.67 -16.31 -6.50
CA PRO A 97 -16.12 -15.34 -7.51
C PRO A 97 -17.07 -14.27 -6.98
N VAL A 98 -17.99 -14.65 -6.09
CA VAL A 98 -18.91 -13.73 -5.41
C VAL A 98 -18.51 -13.66 -3.95
N SER A 99 -17.99 -12.52 -3.53
CA SER A 99 -17.45 -12.31 -2.18
C SER A 99 -17.58 -10.85 -1.78
N THR A 100 -17.78 -10.59 -0.48
CA THR A 100 -17.78 -9.24 0.07
C THR A 100 -16.78 -9.16 1.21
N TYR A 101 -15.82 -8.25 1.08
CA TYR A 101 -14.81 -7.98 2.10
C TYR A 101 -15.16 -6.70 2.86
N LYS A 102 -14.95 -6.70 4.18
CA LYS A 102 -15.06 -5.51 5.04
C LYS A 102 -13.68 -5.09 5.50
N ALA A 103 -13.44 -3.78 5.53
CA ALA A 103 -12.21 -3.22 6.05
C ALA A 103 -12.21 -3.30 7.59
N VAL A 104 -11.16 -3.91 8.15
CA VAL A 104 -10.84 -3.92 9.58
C VAL A 104 -9.54 -3.13 9.77
N VAL A 105 -9.60 -2.08 10.58
CA VAL A 105 -8.48 -1.16 10.82
C VAL A 105 -7.97 -1.34 12.24
N ASN A 106 -6.66 -1.59 12.35
CA ASN A 106 -5.94 -1.57 13.62
C ASN A 106 -5.02 -0.35 13.62
N ALA A 107 -5.39 0.68 14.38
CA ALA A 107 -4.62 1.92 14.50
C ALA A 107 -4.39 2.24 15.99
N PRO A 108 -3.14 2.19 16.49
CA PRO A 108 -2.83 2.62 17.85
C PRO A 108 -2.91 4.16 17.97
N PRO A 109 -2.90 4.72 19.20
CA PRO A 109 -2.86 6.16 19.41
C PRO A 109 -1.72 6.83 18.62
N GLY A 110 -2.02 7.97 18.00
CA GLY A 110 -1.09 8.70 17.14
C GLY A 110 -1.14 8.30 15.66
N LEU A 111 -1.87 7.24 15.30
CA LEU A 111 -2.14 6.83 13.93
C LEU A 111 -3.65 6.88 13.64
N ILE A 112 -4.02 7.47 12.51
CA ILE A 112 -5.38 7.52 11.99
C ILE A 112 -5.36 6.83 10.63
N ILE A 113 -6.22 5.84 10.43
CA ILE A 113 -6.39 5.15 9.15
C ILE A 113 -7.88 5.18 8.80
N GLN A 114 -8.21 5.75 7.65
CA GLN A 114 -9.57 5.81 7.12
C GLN A 114 -9.60 5.16 5.74
N VAL A 115 -10.58 4.32 5.49
CA VAL A 115 -10.69 3.53 4.24
C VAL A 115 -12.01 3.82 3.56
N GLN A 116 -11.98 4.12 2.26
CA GLN A 116 -13.17 4.42 1.47
C GLN A 116 -13.11 3.73 0.09
N PRO A 117 -14.13 2.93 -0.29
CA PRO A 117 -15.21 2.43 0.57
C PRO A 117 -14.67 1.47 1.64
N SER A 118 -15.40 1.29 2.75
CA SER A 118 -15.05 0.32 3.80
C SER A 118 -15.54 -1.11 3.50
N VAL A 119 -16.22 -1.31 2.37
CA VAL A 119 -16.74 -2.60 1.91
C VAL A 119 -16.46 -2.74 0.42
N LEU A 120 -15.90 -3.89 0.01
CA LEU A 120 -15.67 -4.24 -1.39
C LEU A 120 -16.47 -5.49 -1.74
N SER A 121 -17.38 -5.36 -2.70
CA SER A 121 -18.17 -6.48 -3.21
C SER A 121 -17.73 -6.85 -4.63
N PHE A 122 -17.46 -8.15 -4.81
CA PHE A 122 -17.08 -8.75 -6.07
C PHE A 122 -18.19 -9.70 -6.55
N LYS A 123 -18.36 -9.75 -7.87
CA LYS A 123 -19.39 -10.51 -8.58
C LYS A 123 -18.79 -11.58 -9.49
N SER A 124 -17.49 -11.49 -9.78
CA SER A 124 -16.76 -12.49 -10.56
C SER A 124 -15.29 -12.59 -10.13
N LEU A 125 -14.68 -13.74 -10.46
CA LEU A 125 -13.23 -13.92 -10.36
C LEU A 125 -12.51 -12.94 -11.30
N GLY A 126 -11.37 -12.41 -10.86
CA GLY A 126 -10.59 -11.42 -11.60
C GLY A 126 -11.17 -10.01 -11.60
N GLN A 127 -12.35 -9.79 -11.00
CA GLN A 127 -12.88 -8.44 -10.85
C GLN A 127 -11.96 -7.61 -9.96
N LYS A 128 -11.70 -6.38 -10.40
CA LYS A 128 -10.93 -5.39 -9.66
C LYS A 128 -11.86 -4.44 -8.92
N GLN A 129 -11.46 -4.05 -7.72
CA GLN A 129 -12.10 -2.98 -6.97
C GLN A 129 -11.03 -2.04 -6.41
N SER A 130 -11.28 -0.73 -6.53
CA SER A 130 -10.37 0.29 -6.03
C SER A 130 -10.91 0.90 -4.74
N PHE A 131 -9.99 1.31 -3.88
CA PHE A 131 -10.28 2.00 -2.64
C PHE A 131 -9.17 3.00 -2.32
N THR A 132 -9.49 3.95 -1.45
CA THR A 132 -8.54 4.91 -0.91
C THR A 132 -8.30 4.66 0.56
N VAL A 133 -7.07 4.90 0.99
CA VAL A 133 -6.67 4.87 2.40
C VAL A 133 -6.08 6.22 2.75
N THR A 134 -6.75 6.96 3.64
CA THR A 134 -6.21 8.19 4.21
C THR A 134 -5.52 7.85 5.52
N ILE A 135 -4.21 8.11 5.59
CA ILE A 135 -3.39 7.83 6.77
C ILE A 135 -2.87 9.14 7.32
N GLY A 136 -3.22 9.43 8.56
CA GLY A 136 -2.72 10.55 9.35
C GLY A 136 -1.84 10.06 10.48
N ALA A 137 -0.71 10.72 10.72
CA ALA A 137 0.16 10.42 11.85
C ALA A 137 0.70 11.71 12.48
N GLN A 138 0.80 11.72 13.80
CA GLN A 138 1.52 12.74 14.56
C GLN A 138 2.70 12.07 15.25
N LEU A 139 3.91 12.36 14.80
CA LEU A 139 5.11 11.61 15.18
C LEU A 139 6.07 12.49 15.96
N GLY A 140 6.48 12.01 17.14
CA GLY A 140 7.66 12.53 17.83
C GLY A 140 8.94 12.00 17.17
N ASN A 141 9.88 11.49 17.97
CA ASN A 141 11.08 10.79 17.47
C ASN A 141 10.84 9.27 17.31
N SER A 142 9.64 8.84 16.91
CA SER A 142 9.24 7.44 16.96
C SER A 142 8.57 6.95 15.69
N MET A 143 8.53 5.62 15.56
CA MET A 143 7.73 4.90 14.58
C MET A 143 6.45 4.39 15.24
N VAL A 144 5.36 4.36 14.48
CA VAL A 144 4.09 3.77 14.88
C VAL A 144 3.58 2.85 13.76
N SER A 145 3.04 1.72 14.18
CA SER A 145 2.62 0.65 13.28
C SER A 145 1.15 0.31 13.47
N GLY A 146 0.47 0.07 12.35
CA GLY A 146 -0.92 -0.36 12.31
C GLY A 146 -1.15 -1.34 11.16
N SER A 147 -2.41 -1.61 10.85
CA SER A 147 -2.75 -2.44 9.69
C SER A 147 -4.16 -2.19 9.18
N LEU A 148 -4.33 -2.39 7.88
CA LEU A 148 -5.61 -2.61 7.22
C LEU A 148 -5.76 -4.10 6.91
N ILE A 149 -6.93 -4.67 7.18
CA ILE A 149 -7.27 -6.04 6.81
C ILE A 149 -8.56 -6.01 6.00
N TRP A 150 -8.59 -6.65 4.84
CA TRP A 150 -9.84 -7.01 4.16
C TRP A 150 -10.27 -8.41 4.60
N ASP A 151 -11.45 -8.52 5.19
CA ASP A 151 -11.98 -9.75 5.77
C ASP A 151 -13.34 -10.11 5.14
N ASP A 152 -13.45 -11.31 4.56
CA ASP A 152 -14.72 -11.88 4.03
C ASP A 152 -15.31 -13.00 4.91
N GLY A 153 -14.71 -13.24 6.09
CA GLY A 153 -15.02 -14.34 7.01
C GLY A 153 -14.21 -15.61 6.78
N VAL A 154 -13.47 -15.69 5.66
CA VAL A 154 -12.64 -16.86 5.27
C VAL A 154 -11.18 -16.45 5.05
N HIS A 155 -10.96 -15.39 4.28
CA HIS A 155 -9.67 -14.80 3.92
C HIS A 155 -9.47 -13.50 4.71
N GLN A 156 -8.22 -13.29 5.15
CA GLN A 156 -7.79 -12.04 5.77
C GLN A 156 -6.59 -11.47 5.02
N VAL A 157 -6.84 -10.46 4.20
CA VAL A 157 -5.81 -9.81 3.37
C VAL A 157 -5.26 -8.62 4.14
N ARG A 158 -4.17 -8.86 4.88
CA ARG A 158 -3.54 -7.85 5.74
C ARG A 158 -2.48 -7.04 5.00
N SER A 159 -2.57 -5.72 5.13
CA SER A 159 -1.56 -4.75 4.70
C SER A 159 -1.04 -3.95 5.89
N PRO A 160 0.27 -4.00 6.22
CA PRO A 160 0.83 -3.21 7.30
C PRO A 160 0.87 -1.71 6.94
N VAL A 161 0.73 -0.88 7.97
CA VAL A 161 0.87 0.58 7.90
C VAL A 161 1.98 1.00 8.84
N VAL A 162 2.93 1.80 8.34
CA VAL A 162 4.05 2.31 9.15
C VAL A 162 4.16 3.81 8.95
N ALA A 163 4.14 4.56 10.05
CA ALA A 163 4.48 5.97 10.02
C ALA A 163 5.72 6.20 10.90
N TYR A 164 6.73 6.91 10.38
CA TYR A 164 8.00 7.10 11.09
C TYR A 164 8.57 8.50 10.91
N ALA A 165 9.33 8.96 11.91
CA ALA A 165 10.02 10.23 11.83
C ALA A 165 11.37 10.06 11.12
N SER A 166 11.67 10.91 10.14
CA SER A 166 12.94 10.94 9.40
C SER A 166 13.57 12.33 9.46
N LEU A 167 14.88 12.39 9.70
CA LEU A 167 15.66 13.64 9.60
C LEU A 167 16.14 13.93 8.17
N LEU A 168 15.91 12.99 7.26
CA LEU A 168 16.23 13.09 5.84
C LEU A 168 14.89 13.30 5.12
N GLU A 169 14.52 14.55 4.87
CA GLU A 169 13.60 14.92 3.79
C GLU A 169 14.33 15.85 2.83
#